data_AF-A0A539E1N7-F1
#
_entry.id   AF-A0A539E1N7-F1
#
_cell.length_a   1.000
_cell.length_b   1.000
_cell.length_c   1.000
_cell.angle_alpha   90.00
_cell.angle_beta   90.00
_cell.angle_gamma   90.00
#
_symmetry.space_group_name_H-M   'P 1'
#
loop_
_entity.id
_entity.type
_entity.pdbx_description
1 polymer ?
#
loop_
_entity_poly.entity_id
_entity_poly.type
_entity_poly.pdbx_seq_one_letter_code
_entity_poly.pdbx_strand_id
1 'polypeptide(L)'
;MGLGVGSITIPAVKLPDHQSEPEVTPTSVRFTQTVGGRTGAPMPRAVKHAPFIQYHAPIVWTTLELTMHADGTHEAAMTGASGFPRHWLFDDCGNLVAKSSVAEYKKWMADSFGRRTPWGAEDSPALVSEVESLLERELQDAIMRGGKKPDIRRVKEGKVLVEQGAVNDELYLLLNGVLVVEVDGEKLAELGPGAVLGERAILEGGTRSATLRAVTECKVAAIPADRIDLDKLAELSTGHRREEPSRSSSAITRR
;
A
#
# COMPACT_ATOMS: atom_id res chain seq x y z
N MET A 1 -46.84 -14.93 0.18
CA MET A 1 -46.19 -15.00 1.51
C MET A 1 -44.69 -14.85 1.26
N GLY A 2 -44.18 -13.61 1.28
CA GLY A 2 -42.77 -13.33 1.00
C GLY A 2 -41.96 -13.55 2.26
N LEU A 3 -41.28 -14.69 2.37
CA LEU A 3 -40.24 -14.90 3.38
C LEU A 3 -39.01 -14.09 2.97
N GLY A 4 -39.08 -12.77 3.13
CA GLY A 4 -37.89 -11.91 3.08
C GLY A 4 -37.11 -12.15 4.36
N VAL A 5 -35.91 -12.72 4.26
CA VAL A 5 -35.01 -12.78 5.42
C VAL A 5 -34.57 -11.34 5.69
N GLY A 6 -35.07 -10.75 6.78
CA GLY A 6 -34.89 -9.32 7.10
C GLY A 6 -33.41 -8.89 7.24
N SER A 7 -32.53 -9.82 7.55
CA SER A 7 -31.06 -9.72 7.46
C SER A 7 -30.42 -11.04 7.90
N ILE A 8 -29.21 -11.33 7.43
CA ILE A 8 -28.37 -12.43 7.93
C ILE A 8 -27.00 -11.84 8.24
N THR A 9 -26.51 -12.09 9.46
CA THR A 9 -25.14 -11.74 9.89
C THR A 9 -24.36 -13.03 10.09
N ILE A 10 -23.19 -13.13 9.48
CA ILE A 10 -22.29 -14.28 9.63
C ILE A 10 -21.00 -13.77 10.27
N PRO A 11 -20.61 -14.28 11.45
CA PRO A 11 -19.40 -13.82 12.11
C PRO A 11 -18.16 -14.28 11.34
N ALA A 12 -17.11 -13.46 11.40
CA ALA A 12 -15.78 -13.91 11.00
C ALA A 12 -15.29 -15.00 11.97
N VAL A 13 -14.52 -15.95 11.45
CA VAL A 13 -13.97 -17.07 12.23
C VAL A 13 -12.46 -16.98 12.22
N LYS A 14 -11.86 -16.73 13.39
CA LYS A 14 -10.40 -16.79 13.57
C LYS A 14 -9.91 -18.21 13.27
N LEU A 15 -8.84 -18.30 12.50
CA LEU A 15 -8.10 -19.55 12.29
C LEU A 15 -6.96 -19.66 13.32
N PRO A 16 -6.47 -20.88 13.62
CA PRO A 16 -5.31 -21.03 14.50
C PRO A 16 -4.14 -20.20 14.00
N ASP A 17 -3.46 -19.48 14.89
CA ASP A 17 -2.27 -18.72 14.51
C ASP A 17 -1.18 -19.70 14.02
N HIS A 18 -0.48 -19.35 12.96
CA HIS A 18 0.63 -20.15 12.44
C HIS A 18 1.94 -19.51 12.87
N GLN A 19 2.71 -20.20 13.70
CA GLN A 19 3.99 -19.73 14.22
C GLN A 19 5.11 -20.61 13.68
N SER A 20 6.12 -20.00 13.07
CA SER A 20 7.35 -20.70 12.69
C SER A 20 8.23 -20.91 13.92
N GLU A 21 9.13 -21.89 13.88
CA GLU A 21 10.18 -21.96 14.89
C GLU A 21 11.03 -20.67 14.86
N PRO A 22 11.34 -20.07 16.02
CA PRO A 22 12.14 -18.85 16.07
C PRO A 22 13.52 -19.08 15.46
N GLU A 23 13.94 -18.14 14.62
CA GLU A 23 15.28 -18.15 14.03
C GLU A 23 16.24 -17.45 14.98
N VAL A 24 17.17 -18.22 15.55
CA VAL A 24 18.07 -17.75 16.61
C VAL A 24 19.48 -17.55 16.06
N THR A 25 20.07 -16.40 16.35
CA THR A 25 21.49 -16.09 16.15
C THR A 25 22.13 -15.72 17.49
N PRO A 26 23.48 -15.58 17.58
CA PRO A 26 24.13 -15.12 18.81
C PRO A 26 23.68 -13.73 19.27
N THR A 27 23.16 -12.90 18.37
CA THR A 27 22.84 -11.48 18.64
C THR A 27 21.37 -11.14 18.42
N SER A 28 20.54 -12.08 17.97
CA SER A 28 19.12 -11.83 17.73
C SER A 28 18.26 -13.09 17.73
N VAL A 29 16.96 -12.90 17.93
CA VAL A 29 15.92 -13.91 17.70
C VAL A 29 14.84 -13.30 16.82
N ARG A 30 14.50 -13.97 15.72
CA ARG A 30 13.37 -13.59 14.87
C ARG A 30 12.20 -14.54 15.06
N PHE A 31 11.03 -13.97 15.30
CA PHE A 31 9.75 -14.66 15.40
C PHE A 31 8.93 -14.35 14.15
N THR A 32 8.30 -15.36 13.55
CA THR A 32 7.36 -15.20 12.43
C THR A 32 6.01 -15.76 12.81
N GLN A 33 4.97 -14.95 12.68
CA GLN A 33 3.60 -15.34 13.00
C GLN A 33 2.61 -14.87 11.92
N THR A 34 1.84 -15.80 11.38
CA THR A 34 0.66 -15.52 10.56
C THR A 34 -0.59 -15.58 11.42
N VAL A 35 -1.37 -14.51 11.38
CA VAL A 35 -2.71 -14.42 11.98
C VAL A 35 -3.75 -14.20 10.89
N GLY A 36 -4.97 -14.69 11.10
CA GLY A 36 -6.04 -14.47 10.15
C GLY A 36 -7.26 -15.32 10.38
N GLY A 37 -8.16 -15.30 9.41
CA GLY A 37 -9.45 -15.96 9.58
C GLY A 37 -10.32 -15.92 8.34
N ARG A 38 -11.43 -16.65 8.41
CA ARG A 38 -12.50 -16.57 7.44
C ARG A 38 -13.32 -15.32 7.70
N THR A 39 -13.61 -14.58 6.65
CA THR A 39 -14.48 -13.39 6.72
C THR A 39 -15.93 -13.75 7.04
N GLY A 40 -16.74 -12.76 7.42
CA GLY A 40 -18.19 -12.91 7.60
C GLY A 40 -19.01 -12.91 6.31
N ALA A 41 -18.36 -13.09 5.15
CA ALA A 41 -18.99 -12.97 3.84
C ALA A 41 -18.88 -14.31 3.07
N PRO A 42 -19.85 -15.25 3.20
CA PRO A 42 -19.83 -16.46 2.41
C PRO A 42 -20.04 -16.11 0.94
N MET A 43 -19.06 -16.45 0.09
CA MET A 43 -19.15 -16.15 -1.34
C MET A 43 -19.35 -17.44 -2.14
N PRO A 44 -20.25 -17.44 -3.13
CA PRO A 44 -20.44 -18.60 -4.00
C PRO A 44 -19.19 -18.79 -4.87
N ARG A 45 -18.69 -20.03 -4.89
CA ARG A 45 -17.53 -20.43 -5.70
C ARG A 45 -17.88 -21.64 -6.54
N ALA A 46 -17.62 -21.56 -7.84
CA ALA A 46 -17.77 -22.69 -8.74
C ALA A 46 -16.77 -23.82 -8.39
N VAL A 47 -17.24 -25.06 -8.38
CA VAL A 47 -16.42 -26.26 -8.16
C VAL A 47 -16.69 -27.31 -9.24
N LYS A 48 -15.71 -28.17 -9.49
CA LYS A 48 -15.75 -29.15 -10.59
C LYS A 48 -16.74 -30.30 -10.37
N HIS A 49 -17.18 -30.53 -9.14
CA HIS A 49 -18.05 -31.65 -8.77
C HIS A 49 -19.28 -31.13 -8.02
N ALA A 50 -20.38 -31.90 -8.04
CA ALA A 50 -21.59 -31.58 -7.30
C ALA A 50 -21.26 -31.23 -5.83
N PRO A 51 -21.83 -30.16 -5.24
CA PRO A 51 -22.96 -29.37 -5.75
C PRO A 51 -22.60 -28.25 -6.75
N PHE A 52 -21.41 -28.24 -7.36
CA PHE A 52 -20.90 -27.27 -8.36
C PHE A 52 -20.77 -25.82 -7.89
N ILE A 53 -21.40 -25.47 -6.76
CA ILE A 53 -21.22 -24.21 -6.05
C ILE A 53 -20.97 -24.53 -4.58
N GLN A 54 -19.86 -24.03 -4.05
CA GLN A 54 -19.59 -24.04 -2.61
C GLN A 54 -19.66 -22.61 -2.08
N TYR A 55 -20.23 -22.45 -0.88
CA TYR A 55 -20.20 -21.19 -0.16
C TYR A 55 -19.07 -21.25 0.86
N HIS A 56 -17.97 -20.58 0.55
CA HIS A 56 -16.86 -20.41 1.48
C HIS A 56 -16.59 -18.93 1.68
N ALA A 57 -16.40 -18.56 2.94
CA ALA A 57 -15.86 -17.26 3.26
C ALA A 57 -14.36 -17.24 2.87
N PRO A 58 -13.92 -16.23 2.09
CA PRO A 58 -12.52 -16.04 1.79
C PRO A 58 -11.73 -15.77 3.07
N ILE A 59 -10.44 -16.13 3.04
CA ILE A 59 -9.51 -15.95 4.15
C ILE A 59 -8.79 -14.60 3.99
N VAL A 60 -8.65 -13.89 5.10
CA VAL A 60 -7.82 -12.70 5.25
C VAL A 60 -6.74 -13.01 6.28
N TRP A 61 -5.50 -12.62 6.00
CA TRP A 61 -4.38 -12.91 6.87
C TRP A 61 -3.27 -11.89 6.76
N THR A 62 -2.44 -11.85 7.79
CA THR A 62 -1.24 -11.03 7.90
C THR A 62 -0.15 -11.87 8.54
N THR A 63 1.05 -11.84 7.97
CA THR A 63 2.26 -12.45 8.52
C THR A 63 3.18 -11.33 8.98
N LEU A 64 3.52 -11.37 10.26
CA LEU A 64 4.41 -10.42 10.91
C LEU A 64 5.69 -11.12 11.34
N GLU A 65 6.78 -10.39 11.23
CA GLU A 65 8.08 -10.75 11.80
C GLU A 65 8.45 -9.75 12.88
N LEU A 66 9.00 -10.26 13.98
CA LEU A 66 9.61 -9.48 15.05
C LEU A 66 11.01 -10.01 15.28
N THR A 67 12.02 -9.18 15.03
CA THR A 67 13.41 -9.48 15.38
C THR A 67 13.76 -8.72 16.65
N MET A 68 14.19 -9.44 17.67
CA MET A 68 14.72 -8.87 18.91
C MET A 68 16.23 -9.02 18.92
N HIS A 69 16.96 -7.95 19.22
CA HIS A 69 18.43 -7.95 19.27
C HIS A 69 18.94 -7.96 20.71
N ALA A 70 20.12 -8.54 20.90
CA ALA A 70 20.78 -8.65 22.21
C ALA A 70 21.19 -7.29 22.81
N ASP A 71 21.32 -6.25 21.97
CA ASP A 71 21.57 -4.87 22.41
C ASP A 71 20.32 -4.13 22.92
N GLY A 72 19.16 -4.80 22.91
CA GLY A 72 17.88 -4.25 23.36
C GLY A 72 17.06 -3.58 22.26
N THR A 73 17.57 -3.51 21.03
CA THR A 73 16.81 -3.02 19.87
C THR A 73 15.87 -4.10 19.32
N HIS A 74 14.86 -3.68 18.55
CA HIS A 74 13.95 -4.59 17.87
C HIS A 74 13.46 -4.00 16.56
N GLU A 75 13.08 -4.88 15.64
CA GLU A 75 12.55 -4.53 14.33
C GLU A 75 11.28 -5.35 14.07
N ALA A 76 10.24 -4.73 13.53
CA ALA A 76 9.01 -5.40 13.15
C ALA A 76 8.72 -5.18 11.66
N ALA A 77 8.25 -6.23 10.98
CA ALA A 77 7.92 -6.16 9.57
C ALA A 77 6.63 -6.92 9.28
N MET A 78 5.85 -6.42 8.32
CA MET A 78 4.76 -7.19 7.71
C MET A 78 5.31 -7.86 6.45
N THR A 79 5.61 -9.15 6.51
CA THR A 79 6.27 -9.89 5.42
C THR A 79 5.28 -10.65 4.53
N GLY A 80 4.09 -10.93 5.04
CA GLY A 80 3.01 -11.56 4.29
C GLY A 80 1.65 -10.92 4.57
N ALA A 81 0.77 -10.89 3.58
CA ALA A 81 -0.57 -10.37 3.74
C ALA A 81 -1.49 -10.87 2.61
N SER A 82 -2.77 -11.08 2.93
CA SER A 82 -3.79 -11.27 1.90
C SER A 82 -3.91 -10.01 1.04
N GLY A 83 -4.03 -10.16 -0.28
CA GLY A 83 -4.11 -9.02 -1.19
C GLY A 83 -5.35 -8.13 -1.04
N PHE A 84 -6.31 -8.48 -0.18
CA PHE A 84 -7.44 -7.66 0.23
C PHE A 84 -7.99 -8.17 1.59
N PRO A 85 -8.61 -7.31 2.44
CA PRO A 85 -8.54 -5.85 2.40
C PRO A 85 -7.11 -5.33 2.62
N ARG A 86 -6.93 -4.00 2.57
CA ARG A 86 -5.64 -3.39 2.94
C ARG A 86 -5.35 -3.64 4.42
N HIS A 87 -4.10 -3.98 4.72
CA HIS A 87 -3.62 -4.22 6.07
C HIS A 87 -2.91 -2.99 6.61
N TRP A 88 -3.06 -2.76 7.91
CA TRP A 88 -2.47 -1.65 8.65
C TRP A 88 -1.85 -2.20 9.92
N LEU A 89 -0.57 -1.89 10.13
CA LEU A 89 0.18 -2.28 11.32
C LEU A 89 0.35 -1.06 12.21
N PHE A 90 0.00 -1.19 13.47
CA PHE A 90 0.14 -0.15 14.48
C PHE A 90 1.17 -0.57 15.53
N ASP A 91 1.93 0.39 16.06
CA ASP A 91 2.77 0.16 17.23
C ASP A 91 1.95 0.09 18.53
N ASP A 92 2.63 -0.13 19.66
CA ASP A 92 2.01 -0.22 20.99
C ASP A 92 1.37 1.09 21.47
N CYS A 93 1.83 2.22 20.93
CA CYS A 93 1.27 3.54 21.15
C CYS A 93 0.07 3.85 20.25
N GLY A 94 -0.26 2.97 19.30
CA GLY A 94 -1.36 3.14 18.35
C GLY A 94 -1.01 3.99 17.13
N ASN A 95 0.26 4.29 16.88
CA ASN A 95 0.69 4.95 15.64
C ASN A 95 0.74 3.94 14.51
N LEU A 96 0.30 4.35 13.31
CA LEU A 96 0.42 3.51 12.12
C LEU A 96 1.90 3.46 11.70
N VAL A 97 2.47 2.26 11.57
CA VAL A 97 3.90 2.05 11.24
C VAL A 97 4.12 1.34 9.90
N ALA A 98 3.13 0.60 9.39
CA ALA A 98 3.20 0.00 8.06
C ALA A 98 1.82 -0.21 7.45
N LYS A 99 1.74 -0.27 6.11
CA LYS A 99 0.50 -0.58 5.38
C LYS A 99 0.77 -1.41 4.14
N SER A 100 -0.18 -2.26 3.76
CA SER A 100 -0.06 -3.04 2.53
C SER A 100 -0.37 -2.16 1.30
N SER A 101 0.57 -2.09 0.37
CA SER A 101 0.53 -1.19 -0.80
C SER A 101 -0.47 -1.62 -1.87
N VAL A 102 -0.90 -2.88 -1.81
CA VAL A 102 -1.73 -3.50 -2.83
C VAL A 102 -3.03 -4.01 -2.22
N ALA A 103 -4.14 -3.67 -2.87
CA ALA A 103 -5.51 -4.09 -2.58
C ALA A 103 -6.15 -4.65 -3.87
N GLU A 104 -5.88 -5.92 -4.19
CA GLU A 104 -6.32 -6.63 -5.39
C GLU A 104 -7.52 -7.54 -5.13
N TYR A 105 -8.72 -6.97 -4.98
CA TYR A 105 -9.94 -7.73 -4.67
C TYR A 105 -10.15 -8.96 -5.58
N LYS A 106 -9.98 -8.82 -6.91
CA LYS A 106 -10.21 -9.92 -7.86
C LYS A 106 -9.23 -11.08 -7.69
N LYS A 107 -7.95 -10.76 -7.48
CA LYS A 107 -6.89 -11.75 -7.28
C LYS A 107 -7.05 -12.43 -5.91
N TRP A 108 -7.27 -11.63 -4.87
CA TRP A 108 -7.61 -12.15 -3.54
C TRP A 108 -8.82 -13.08 -3.58
N MET A 109 -9.88 -12.73 -4.31
CA MET A 109 -11.05 -13.62 -4.49
C MET A 109 -10.71 -14.96 -5.15
N ALA A 110 -9.68 -15.03 -5.99
CA ALA A 110 -9.22 -16.30 -6.53
C ALA A 110 -8.37 -17.06 -5.48
N ASP A 111 -7.49 -16.35 -4.78
CA ASP A 111 -6.35 -16.94 -4.06
C ASP A 111 -6.62 -17.17 -2.56
N SER A 112 -7.64 -16.54 -1.99
CA SER A 112 -8.00 -16.59 -0.56
C SER A 112 -8.63 -17.89 -0.07
N PHE A 113 -8.37 -19.00 -0.77
CA PHE A 113 -8.96 -20.31 -0.50
C PHE A 113 -7.94 -21.43 -0.65
N GLY A 114 -8.08 -22.46 0.20
CA GLY A 114 -7.36 -23.72 0.05
C GLY A 114 -5.84 -23.56 0.13
N ARG A 115 -5.12 -24.18 -0.81
CA ARG A 115 -3.65 -24.30 -0.78
C ARG A 115 -2.90 -22.97 -0.91
N ARG A 116 -3.50 -21.94 -1.50
CA ARG A 116 -2.87 -20.62 -1.73
C ARG A 116 -2.98 -19.68 -0.53
N THR A 117 -3.07 -20.26 0.66
CA THR A 117 -3.17 -19.56 1.93
C THR A 117 -2.21 -20.18 2.93
N PRO A 118 -1.84 -19.46 4.01
CA PRO A 118 -0.94 -19.97 5.03
C PRO A 118 -1.43 -21.26 5.73
N TRP A 119 -2.75 -21.47 5.79
CA TRP A 119 -3.34 -22.74 6.30
C TRP A 119 -3.42 -23.85 5.25
N GLY A 120 -2.88 -23.59 4.07
CA GLY A 120 -2.79 -24.50 2.95
C GLY A 120 -1.35 -24.92 2.70
N ALA A 121 -0.66 -24.18 1.82
CA ALA A 121 0.72 -24.48 1.41
C ALA A 121 1.54 -23.22 1.06
N GLU A 122 0.93 -22.03 0.99
CA GLU A 122 1.58 -20.84 0.43
C GLU A 122 1.17 -19.60 1.22
N ASP A 123 2.14 -18.76 1.59
CA ASP A 123 1.88 -17.39 2.02
C ASP A 123 2.00 -16.42 0.84
N SER A 124 1.33 -15.28 0.91
CA SER A 124 1.42 -14.20 -0.08
C SER A 124 2.33 -13.09 0.45
N PRO A 125 3.42 -12.73 -0.26
CA PRO A 125 4.32 -11.67 0.19
C PRO A 125 3.57 -10.34 0.28
N ALA A 126 3.79 -9.61 1.38
CA ALA A 126 3.26 -8.27 1.55
C ALA A 126 4.17 -7.27 0.85
N LEU A 127 3.63 -6.55 -0.15
CA LEU A 127 4.23 -5.29 -0.56
C LEU A 127 3.82 -4.23 0.45
N VAL A 128 4.79 -3.69 1.17
CA VAL A 128 4.61 -2.68 2.22
C VAL A 128 5.15 -1.35 1.73
N SER A 129 4.45 -0.27 2.06
CA SER A 129 4.92 1.10 1.83
C SER A 129 4.93 1.86 3.14
N GLU A 130 5.75 2.90 3.20
CA GLU A 130 5.77 3.84 4.32
C GLU A 130 4.40 4.49 4.57
N VAL A 131 4.21 4.91 5.81
CA VAL A 131 2.95 5.47 6.30
C VAL A 131 2.85 6.93 5.90
N GLU A 132 1.65 7.35 5.49
CA GLU A 132 1.38 8.75 5.18
C GLU A 132 1.56 9.63 6.43
N SER A 133 2.14 10.81 6.24
CA SER A 133 2.10 11.90 7.21
C SER A 133 0.66 12.37 7.47
N LEU A 134 0.44 13.09 8.58
CA LEU A 134 -0.86 13.72 8.87
C LEU A 134 -1.30 14.67 7.75
N LEU A 135 -0.36 15.42 7.17
CA LEU A 135 -0.62 16.33 6.06
C LEU A 135 -1.08 15.57 4.81
N GLU A 136 -0.44 14.46 4.45
CA GLU A 136 -0.88 13.63 3.33
C GLU A 136 -2.28 13.04 3.55
N ARG A 137 -2.62 12.67 4.79
CA ARG A 137 -3.98 12.22 5.13
C ARG A 137 -5.01 13.34 4.95
N GLU A 138 -4.72 14.56 5.42
CA GLU A 138 -5.58 15.71 5.19
C GLU A 138 -5.76 16.01 3.69
N LEU A 139 -4.67 15.97 2.93
CA LEU A 139 -4.69 16.17 1.49
C LEU A 139 -5.47 15.07 0.77
N GLN A 140 -5.32 13.81 1.19
CA GLN A 140 -6.12 12.71 0.68
C GLN A 140 -7.62 12.96 0.88
N ASP A 141 -8.03 13.36 2.08
CA ASP A 141 -9.44 13.68 2.35
C ASP A 141 -9.91 14.88 1.52
N ALA A 142 -9.09 15.91 1.36
CA ALA A 142 -9.39 17.05 0.48
C ALA A 142 -9.55 16.62 -0.99
N ILE A 143 -8.67 15.76 -1.51
CA ILE A 143 -8.73 15.25 -2.89
C ILE A 143 -9.97 14.38 -3.10
N MET A 144 -10.28 13.50 -2.13
CA MET A 144 -11.35 12.52 -2.25
C MET A 144 -12.74 13.08 -1.93
N ARG A 145 -12.83 14.09 -1.05
CA ARG A 145 -14.10 14.62 -0.52
C ARG A 145 -14.30 16.12 -0.73
N GLY A 146 -13.25 16.88 -1.05
CA GLY A 146 -13.25 18.36 -1.15
C GLY A 146 -13.86 18.94 -2.42
N GLY A 147 -14.88 18.30 -3.01
CA GLY A 147 -15.67 18.90 -4.10
C GLY A 147 -15.93 17.95 -5.28
N LYS A 148 -15.64 18.40 -6.51
CA LYS A 148 -15.76 17.59 -7.74
C LYS A 148 -14.99 16.28 -7.61
N LYS A 149 -15.59 15.19 -8.08
CA LYS A 149 -14.98 13.86 -8.04
C LYS A 149 -13.66 13.83 -8.84
N PRO A 150 -12.58 13.24 -8.30
CA PRO A 150 -11.33 13.09 -9.04
C PRO A 150 -11.50 12.15 -10.24
N ASP A 151 -10.66 12.34 -11.26
CA ASP A 151 -10.55 11.39 -12.37
C ASP A 151 -9.76 10.17 -11.91
N ILE A 152 -10.32 8.98 -12.08
CA ILE A 152 -9.71 7.74 -11.59
C ILE A 152 -9.01 7.04 -12.75
N ARG A 153 -7.68 7.02 -12.70
CA ARG A 153 -6.85 6.42 -13.75
C ARG A 153 -6.22 5.13 -13.28
N ARG A 154 -6.02 4.21 -14.21
CA ARG A 154 -5.26 2.97 -14.00
C ARG A 154 -3.98 3.02 -14.80
N VAL A 155 -2.87 2.68 -14.17
CA VAL A 155 -1.55 2.58 -14.80
C VAL A 155 -1.12 1.14 -14.68
N LYS A 156 -0.87 0.49 -15.82
CA LYS A 156 -0.38 -0.90 -15.82
C LYS A 156 1.05 -0.94 -15.29
N GLU A 157 1.42 -2.08 -14.72
CA GLU A 157 2.81 -2.37 -14.35
C GLU A 157 3.77 -2.07 -15.50
N GLY A 158 4.92 -1.48 -15.16
CA GLY A 158 5.96 -1.02 -16.08
C GLY A 158 5.63 0.25 -16.86
N LYS A 159 4.41 0.78 -16.77
CA LYS A 159 4.01 2.01 -17.49
C LYS A 159 4.30 3.26 -16.67
N VAL A 160 4.60 4.33 -17.39
CA VAL A 160 4.84 5.66 -16.84
C VAL A 160 3.51 6.36 -16.61
N LEU A 161 3.31 6.91 -15.41
CA LEU A 161 2.21 7.82 -15.10
C LEU A 161 2.55 9.24 -15.56
N VAL A 162 3.77 9.70 -15.28
CA VAL A 162 4.26 11.02 -15.69
C VAL A 162 5.75 10.96 -16.00
N GLU A 163 6.20 11.66 -17.04
CA GLU A 163 7.61 11.76 -17.42
C GLU A 163 8.25 13.03 -16.84
N GLN A 164 9.52 12.93 -16.44
CA GLN A 164 10.33 14.08 -16.06
C GLN A 164 10.41 15.08 -17.23
N GLY A 165 10.31 16.38 -16.92
CA GLY A 165 10.31 17.44 -17.93
C GLY A 165 8.96 17.66 -18.63
N ALA A 166 7.97 16.78 -18.43
CA ALA A 166 6.64 17.01 -18.97
C ALA A 166 5.96 18.19 -18.26
N VAL A 167 5.22 18.99 -19.04
CA VAL A 167 4.34 20.03 -18.49
C VAL A 167 3.01 19.37 -18.12
N ASN A 168 2.64 19.42 -16.84
CA ASN A 168 1.37 18.89 -16.35
C ASN A 168 1.01 19.54 -15.01
N ASP A 169 -0.21 20.06 -14.92
CA ASP A 169 -0.79 20.84 -13.82
C ASP A 169 -1.71 20.04 -12.89
N GLU A 170 -1.69 18.71 -13.00
CA GLU A 170 -2.46 17.81 -12.16
C GLU A 170 -1.70 17.37 -10.90
N LEU A 171 -2.45 17.14 -9.83
CA LEU A 171 -1.99 16.39 -8.67
C LEU A 171 -2.53 14.97 -8.76
N TYR A 172 -1.73 14.03 -8.29
CA TYR A 172 -2.11 12.63 -8.21
C TYR A 172 -2.10 12.14 -6.78
N LEU A 173 -3.14 11.43 -6.39
CA LEU A 173 -3.18 10.64 -5.17
C LEU A 173 -3.08 9.16 -5.55
N LEU A 174 -2.07 8.45 -5.05
CA LEU A 174 -1.95 7.01 -5.27
C LEU A 174 -2.99 6.27 -4.43
N LEU A 175 -3.96 5.60 -5.05
CA LEU A 175 -5.03 4.88 -4.33
C LEU A 175 -4.68 3.41 -4.11
N ASN A 176 -3.92 2.82 -5.02
CA ASN A 176 -3.51 1.42 -5.01
C ASN A 176 -2.23 1.23 -5.83
N GLY A 177 -1.39 0.30 -5.41
CA GLY A 177 -0.16 -0.06 -6.13
C GLY A 177 1.06 0.65 -5.58
N VAL A 178 2.17 0.49 -6.29
CA VAL A 178 3.48 1.07 -5.97
C VAL A 178 3.99 1.81 -7.19
N LEU A 179 4.38 3.06 -7.00
CA LEU A 179 5.09 3.86 -7.99
C LEU A 179 6.56 4.00 -7.58
N VAL A 180 7.46 4.06 -8.54
CA VAL A 180 8.84 4.46 -8.34
C VAL A 180 9.05 5.88 -8.86
N VAL A 181 9.80 6.67 -8.11
CA VAL A 181 10.27 8.00 -8.51
C VAL A 181 11.65 7.87 -9.12
N GLU A 182 11.81 8.31 -10.36
CA GLU A 182 13.07 8.27 -11.11
C GLU A 182 13.48 9.70 -11.52
N VAL A 183 14.73 10.10 -11.25
CA VAL A 183 15.29 11.37 -11.74
C VAL A 183 16.51 11.06 -12.57
N ASP A 184 16.53 11.54 -13.81
CA ASP A 184 17.57 11.27 -14.81
C ASP A 184 17.80 9.76 -15.03
N GLY A 185 16.74 8.96 -14.84
CA GLY A 185 16.78 7.49 -14.96
C GLY A 185 17.20 6.75 -13.68
N GLU A 186 17.63 7.46 -12.64
CA GLU A 186 18.02 6.86 -11.35
C GLU A 186 16.82 6.78 -10.41
N LYS A 187 16.61 5.59 -9.82
CA LYS A 187 15.55 5.35 -8.83
C LYS A 187 15.88 6.05 -7.52
N LEU A 188 15.00 6.94 -7.07
CA LEU A 188 15.14 7.67 -5.81
C LEU A 188 14.33 7.07 -4.67
N ALA A 189 13.06 6.75 -4.92
CA ALA A 189 12.13 6.31 -3.88
C ALA A 189 11.01 5.42 -4.45
N GLU A 190 10.38 4.62 -3.58
CA GLU A 190 9.13 3.94 -3.86
C GLU A 190 7.99 4.57 -3.06
N LEU A 191 6.86 4.77 -3.71
CA LEU A 191 5.68 5.42 -3.15
C LEU A 191 4.51 4.45 -3.17
N GLY A 192 3.86 4.31 -2.03
CA GLY A 192 2.66 3.50 -1.88
C GLY A 192 1.38 4.32 -1.81
N PRO A 193 0.24 3.66 -1.63
CA PRO A 193 -1.06 4.32 -1.54
C PRO A 193 -1.08 5.43 -0.51
N GLY A 194 -1.84 6.50 -0.74
CA GLY A 194 -1.91 7.70 0.06
C GLY A 194 -0.88 8.78 -0.29
N ALA A 195 0.19 8.42 -0.98
CA ALA A 195 1.16 9.40 -1.47
C ALA A 195 0.48 10.41 -2.41
N VAL A 196 0.73 11.69 -2.15
CA VAL A 196 0.30 12.81 -2.99
C VAL A 196 1.48 13.26 -3.84
N LEU A 197 1.29 13.32 -5.15
CA LEU A 197 2.36 13.47 -6.13
C LEU A 197 2.10 14.68 -7.01
N GLY A 198 3.19 15.38 -7.32
CA GLY A 198 3.16 16.46 -8.29
C GLY A 198 3.11 17.85 -7.69
N GLU A 199 3.06 17.94 -6.37
CA GLU A 199 3.13 19.15 -5.56
C GLU A 199 4.28 20.06 -6.00
N ARG A 200 5.46 19.49 -6.27
CA ARG A 200 6.64 20.26 -6.70
C ARG A 200 6.46 20.93 -8.05
N ALA A 201 5.91 20.19 -9.01
CA ALA A 201 5.67 20.74 -10.34
C ALA A 201 4.73 21.95 -10.25
N ILE A 202 3.74 21.93 -9.35
CA ILE A 202 2.82 23.04 -9.16
C ILE A 202 3.54 24.26 -8.56
N LEU A 203 4.44 24.04 -7.60
CA LEU A 203 5.18 25.12 -6.94
C LEU A 203 6.32 25.71 -7.80
N GLU A 204 6.93 24.89 -8.68
CA GLU A 204 8.16 25.21 -9.42
C GLU A 204 7.90 25.55 -10.91
N GLY A 205 6.65 25.86 -11.30
CA GLY A 205 6.34 26.42 -12.62
C GLY A 205 5.82 25.42 -13.67
N GLY A 206 5.22 24.32 -13.24
CA GLY A 206 4.42 23.40 -14.07
C GLY A 206 5.18 22.23 -14.69
N THR A 207 6.50 22.13 -14.48
CA THR A 207 7.34 21.07 -15.05
C THR A 207 7.59 19.95 -14.04
N ARG A 208 7.46 18.69 -14.46
CA ARG A 208 7.73 17.52 -13.61
C ARG A 208 9.20 17.36 -13.31
N SER A 209 9.55 17.32 -12.03
CA SER A 209 10.93 17.13 -11.54
C SER A 209 11.42 15.68 -11.64
N ALA A 210 10.51 14.70 -11.77
CA ALA A 210 10.83 13.28 -11.80
C ALA A 210 9.83 12.50 -12.69
N THR A 211 10.27 11.33 -13.15
CA THR A 211 9.42 10.32 -13.78
C THR A 211 8.77 9.46 -12.71
N LEU A 212 7.47 9.18 -12.86
CA LEU A 212 6.71 8.29 -11.99
C LEU A 212 6.32 7.04 -12.76
N ARG A 213 6.86 5.88 -12.37
CA ARG A 213 6.63 4.60 -13.05
C ARG A 213 5.95 3.58 -12.15
N ALA A 214 4.97 2.87 -12.69
CA ALA A 214 4.26 1.82 -11.99
C ALA A 214 5.11 0.55 -11.87
N VAL A 215 5.37 0.13 -10.63
CA VAL A 215 6.03 -1.15 -10.31
C VAL A 215 5.02 -2.28 -10.10
N THR A 216 3.75 -1.92 -9.90
CA THR A 216 2.58 -2.82 -9.88
C THR A 216 1.41 -2.15 -10.61
N GLU A 217 0.28 -2.84 -10.85
CA GLU A 217 -0.93 -2.15 -11.37
C GLU A 217 -1.38 -1.06 -10.37
N CYS A 218 -1.26 0.19 -10.79
CA CYS A 218 -1.59 1.35 -9.98
C CYS A 218 -2.98 1.90 -10.31
N LYS A 219 -3.64 2.41 -9.27
CA LYS A 219 -4.86 3.21 -9.39
C LYS A 219 -4.56 4.56 -8.77
N VAL A 220 -4.79 5.65 -9.51
CA VAL A 220 -4.56 7.01 -9.03
C VAL A 220 -5.83 7.85 -9.17
N ALA A 221 -6.01 8.80 -8.25
CA ALA A 221 -6.94 9.91 -8.40
C ALA A 221 -6.18 11.12 -8.93
N ALA A 222 -6.59 11.64 -10.09
CA ALA A 222 -6.04 12.84 -10.71
C ALA A 222 -7.01 14.01 -10.50
N ILE A 223 -6.47 15.16 -10.09
CA ILE A 223 -7.21 16.41 -9.97
C ILE A 223 -6.37 17.58 -10.52
N PRO A 224 -7.01 18.65 -11.03
CA PRO A 224 -6.33 19.91 -11.24
C PRO A 224 -5.76 20.47 -9.93
N ALA A 225 -4.57 21.05 -9.97
CA ALA A 225 -3.89 21.56 -8.78
C ALA A 225 -4.56 22.76 -8.10
N ASP A 226 -5.30 23.57 -8.87
CA ASP A 226 -6.05 24.74 -8.38
C ASP A 226 -7.14 24.39 -7.35
N ARG A 227 -7.41 23.10 -7.14
CA ARG A 227 -8.36 22.57 -6.17
C ARG A 227 -7.77 22.36 -4.79
N ILE A 228 -6.46 22.46 -4.64
CA ILE A 228 -5.75 22.27 -3.37
C ILE A 228 -5.06 23.56 -2.97
N ASP A 229 -5.08 23.83 -1.67
CA ASP A 229 -4.38 24.96 -1.07
C ASP A 229 -2.87 24.86 -1.32
N LEU A 230 -2.29 25.90 -1.94
CA LEU A 230 -0.88 25.97 -2.27
C LEU A 230 0.01 25.93 -1.02
N ASP A 231 -0.45 26.46 0.12
CA ASP A 231 0.34 26.44 1.36
C ASP A 231 0.52 25.01 1.86
N LYS A 232 -0.52 24.17 1.72
CA LYS A 232 -0.44 22.73 2.07
C LYS A 232 0.48 21.97 1.13
N LEU A 233 0.51 22.32 -0.16
CA LEU A 233 1.44 21.73 -1.12
C LEU A 233 2.89 22.14 -0.83
N ALA A 234 3.10 23.39 -0.43
CA ALA A 234 4.42 23.89 -0.04
C ALA A 234 4.96 23.15 1.19
N GLU A 235 4.13 22.95 2.21
CA GLU A 235 4.49 22.14 3.38
C GLU A 235 4.85 20.71 2.99
N LEU A 236 4.02 20.04 2.17
CA LEU A 236 4.28 18.68 1.69
C LEU A 236 5.61 18.59 0.93
N SER A 237 5.88 19.55 0.04
CA SER A 237 7.12 19.59 -0.74
C SER A 237 8.37 19.69 0.15
N THR A 238 8.29 20.34 1.31
CA THR A 238 9.44 20.40 2.24
C THR A 238 9.73 19.05 2.90
N GLY A 239 8.69 18.25 3.15
CA GLY A 239 8.81 16.88 3.66
C GLY A 239 9.54 15.98 2.67
N HIS A 240 9.02 15.88 1.44
CA HIS A 240 9.62 15.05 0.38
C HIS A 240 11.06 15.46 0.03
N ARG A 241 11.43 16.74 0.17
CA ARG A 241 12.81 17.21 -0.10
C ARG A 241 13.82 16.70 0.94
N ARG A 242 13.39 16.37 2.16
CA ARG A 242 14.29 15.83 3.20
C ARG A 242 14.57 14.34 3.01
N GLU A 243 13.69 13.64 2.30
CA GLU A 243 13.80 12.20 2.00
C GLU A 243 14.69 11.92 0.77
N GLU A 244 15.06 12.94 -0.01
CA GLU A 244 16.10 12.82 -1.03
C GLU A 244 17.49 12.69 -0.36
N PRO A 245 18.30 11.67 -0.70
CA PRO A 245 19.68 11.63 -0.23
C PRO A 245 20.41 12.86 -0.78
N SER A 246 20.87 13.73 0.13
CA SER A 246 21.52 14.99 -0.22
C SER A 246 22.68 14.73 -1.18
N ARG A 247 22.58 15.22 -2.43
CA ARG A 247 23.76 15.34 -3.29
C ARG A 247 24.67 16.40 -2.70
N SER A 248 25.66 15.98 -1.89
CA SER A 248 26.70 16.87 -1.41
C SER A 248 27.52 17.37 -2.60
N SER A 249 27.46 18.68 -2.81
CA SER A 249 28.37 19.51 -3.58
C SER A 249 29.83 19.03 -3.53
N SER A 250 30.48 18.90 -4.69
CA SER A 250 31.84 19.42 -4.98
C SER A 250 32.32 19.01 -6.38
N ALA A 251 32.39 19.98 -7.29
CA ALA A 251 33.51 20.10 -8.22
C ALA A 251 33.59 21.56 -8.69
N ILE A 252 34.10 22.41 -7.79
CA ILE A 252 34.63 23.71 -8.15
C ILE A 252 35.79 23.48 -9.12
N THR A 253 35.66 24.06 -10.30
CA THR A 253 36.72 24.28 -11.28
C THR A 253 37.97 24.86 -10.61
N ARG A 254 39.11 24.19 -10.78
CA ARG A 254 40.40 24.89 -10.85
C ARG A 254 41.17 24.39 -12.06
N ARG A 255 41.75 25.39 -12.74
CA ARG A 255 42.62 25.31 -13.90
C ARG A 255 43.84 24.45 -13.65
#